data_AF-X1VQ59-F1
#
_entry.id   AF-X1VQ59-F1
#
_cell.length_a   1.000
_cell.length_b   1.000
_cell.length_c   1.000
_cell.angle_alpha   90.00
_cell.angle_beta   90.00
_cell.angle_gamma   90.00
#
_symmetry.space_group_name_H-M   'P 1'
#
loop_
_entity.id
_entity.type
_entity.pdbx_description
1 polymer ?
#
loop_
_entity_poly.entity_id
_entity_poly.type
_entity_poly.pdbx_seq_one_letter_code
_entity_poly.pdbx_strand_id
1 'polypeptide(L)'
;NENFLERAERLEVLEALTNAYILPHGGGYSLSDIEDVLDILEYKDQRYFVTSLKTNISRLKIIRNVGDLQFEYRGRDIVLKTLQLDLGDIIARLNPLFSLKL
;
A
#
# COMPACT_ATOMS: atom_id res chain seq x y z
N ASN A 1 3.63 -22.39 1.06
CA ASN A 1 3.41 -20.98 1.40
C ASN A 1 2.91 -20.91 2.82
N GLU A 2 3.79 -20.56 3.75
CA GLU A 2 3.41 -20.21 5.12
C GLU A 2 2.69 -18.85 5.12
N ASN A 3 1.77 -18.63 6.05
CA ASN A 3 1.18 -17.31 6.25
C ASN A 3 2.18 -16.36 6.97
N PHE A 4 1.87 -15.06 7.03
CA PHE A 4 2.78 -14.07 7.62
C PHE A 4 3.08 -14.33 9.10
N LEU A 5 2.11 -14.84 9.86
CA LEU A 5 2.26 -15.12 11.29
C LEU A 5 3.23 -16.28 11.52
N GLU A 6 3.01 -17.41 10.85
CA GLU A 6 3.88 -18.60 10.92
C GLU A 6 5.33 -18.27 10.56
N ARG A 7 5.52 -17.43 9.52
CA ARG A 7 6.85 -16.98 9.11
C ARG A 7 7.51 -16.10 10.16
N ALA A 8 6.76 -15.21 10.83
CA ALA A 8 7.29 -14.33 11.86
C ALA A 8 7.70 -15.11 13.12
N GLU A 9 6.92 -16.13 13.50
CA GLU A 9 7.23 -17.03 14.62
C GLU A 9 8.48 -17.86 14.33
N ARG A 10 8.57 -18.50 13.16
CA ARG A 10 9.74 -19.32 12.78
C ARG A 10 11.04 -18.51 12.74
N LEU A 11 10.96 -17.25 12.30
CA LEU A 11 12.10 -16.35 12.24
C LEU A 11 12.39 -15.64 13.57
N GLU A 12 11.59 -15.91 14.62
CA GLU A 12 11.74 -15.33 15.96
C GLU A 12 11.68 -13.79 15.97
N VAL A 13 10.94 -13.20 15.02
CA VAL A 13 10.79 -11.74 14.88
C VAL A 13 9.41 -11.24 15.31
N LEU A 14 8.50 -12.12 15.72
CA LEU A 14 7.13 -11.76 16.05
C LEU A 14 7.06 -10.64 17.09
N GLU A 15 7.80 -10.77 18.20
CA GLU A 15 7.84 -9.77 19.27
C GLU A 15 8.33 -8.41 18.77
N ALA A 16 9.37 -8.39 17.94
CA ALA A 16 9.90 -7.16 17.37
C ALA A 16 8.88 -6.49 16.44
N LEU A 17 8.15 -7.28 15.64
CA LEU A 17 7.11 -6.78 14.73
C LEU A 17 5.91 -6.22 15.48
N THR A 18 5.45 -6.89 16.55
CA THR A 18 4.30 -6.43 17.34
C THR A 18 4.59 -5.18 18.16
N ASN A 19 5.87 -4.94 18.50
CA ASN A 19 6.30 -3.77 19.26
C ASN A 19 6.93 -2.67 18.38
N ALA A 20 6.87 -2.81 17.05
CA ALA A 20 7.42 -1.81 16.15
C ALA A 20 6.50 -0.57 16.11
N TYR A 21 7.05 0.58 16.51
CA TYR A 21 6.37 1.87 16.35
C TYR A 21 6.50 2.37 14.91
N ILE A 22 5.49 2.07 14.08
CA ILE A 22 5.48 2.42 12.66
C ILE A 22 4.40 3.46 12.39
N LEU A 23 4.79 4.57 11.75
CA LEU A 23 3.90 5.60 11.25
C LEU A 23 4.00 5.73 9.73
N PRO A 24 2.91 6.11 9.04
CA PRO A 24 2.96 6.40 7.62
C PRO A 24 3.80 7.64 7.34
N HIS A 25 4.67 7.57 6.33
CA HIS A 25 5.56 8.66 5.95
C HIS A 25 4.95 9.67 4.96
N GLY A 26 3.75 9.39 4.42
CA GLY A 26 3.14 10.22 3.39
C GLY A 26 1.70 9.83 3.08
N GLY A 27 1.09 10.52 2.11
CA GLY A 27 -0.32 10.36 1.76
C GLY A 27 -0.68 9.03 1.08
N GLY A 28 0.30 8.17 0.80
CA GLY A 28 0.10 6.88 0.13
C GLY A 28 -0.42 6.99 -1.30
N TYR A 29 -0.18 5.96 -2.11
CA TYR A 29 -0.67 5.90 -3.48
C TYR A 29 -2.00 5.16 -3.57
N SER A 30 -2.86 5.61 -4.47
CA SER A 30 -4.10 4.96 -4.85
C SER A 30 -4.10 4.74 -6.37
N LEU A 31 -4.39 3.53 -6.80
CA LEU A 31 -4.61 3.23 -8.21
C LEU A 31 -6.09 3.49 -8.51
N SER A 32 -6.36 4.28 -9.54
CA SER A 32 -7.73 4.77 -9.82
C SER A 32 -8.65 3.67 -10.33
N ASP A 33 -8.11 2.68 -11.06
CA ASP A 33 -8.90 1.63 -11.71
C ASP A 33 -8.81 0.26 -11.05
N ILE A 34 -7.80 0.01 -10.21
CA ILE A 34 -7.53 -1.30 -9.57
C ILE A 34 -8.08 -1.34 -8.14
N GLU A 35 -8.82 -2.41 -7.81
CA GLU A 35 -9.34 -2.65 -6.46
C GLU A 35 -8.41 -3.57 -5.65
N ASP A 36 -8.12 -4.77 -6.16
CA ASP A 36 -7.34 -5.78 -5.44
C ASP A 36 -6.47 -6.63 -6.38
N VAL A 37 -5.43 -7.25 -5.81
CA VAL A 37 -4.63 -8.29 -6.47
C VAL A 37 -5.29 -9.63 -6.19
N LEU A 38 -5.77 -10.29 -7.23
CA LEU A 38 -6.44 -11.59 -7.13
C LEU A 38 -5.46 -12.74 -7.21
N ASP A 39 -4.41 -12.61 -8.02
CA ASP A 39 -3.46 -13.67 -8.26
C ASP A 39 -2.10 -13.13 -8.74
N ILE A 40 -1.07 -13.96 -8.64
CA ILE A 40 0.28 -13.68 -9.08
C ILE A 40 0.72 -14.78 -10.04
N LEU A 41 0.90 -14.41 -11.30
CA LEU A 41 1.42 -15.30 -12.33
C LEU A 41 2.94 -15.12 -12.46
N GLU A 42 3.68 -16.23 -12.50
CA GLU A 42 5.12 -16.22 -12.69
C GLU A 42 5.48 -16.92 -14.00
N TYR A 43 6.26 -16.25 -14.85
CA TYR A 43 6.74 -16.81 -16.11
C TYR A 43 8.19 -16.38 -16.36
N LYS A 44 9.10 -17.36 -16.38
CA LYS A 44 10.56 -17.14 -16.32
C LYS A 44 10.89 -16.26 -15.10
N ASP A 45 11.74 -15.25 -15.26
CA ASP A 45 12.16 -14.34 -14.18
C ASP A 45 11.22 -13.12 -14.05
N GLN A 46 9.94 -13.27 -14.39
CA GLN A 46 8.98 -12.17 -14.40
C GLN A 46 7.72 -12.52 -13.60
N ARG A 47 7.20 -11.52 -12.89
CA ARG A 47 5.98 -11.60 -12.09
C ARG A 47 4.91 -10.68 -12.65
N TYR A 48 3.70 -11.20 -12.80
CA TYR A 48 2.52 -10.48 -13.27
C TYR A 48 1.44 -10.54 -12.19
N PHE A 49 0.80 -9.41 -11.92
CA PHE A 49 -0.28 -9.30 -10.95
C PHE A 49 -1.60 -9.25 -11.69
N VAL A 50 -2.46 -10.23 -11.42
CA VAL A 50 -3.84 -10.26 -11.92
C VAL A 50 -4.69 -9.45 -10.95
N THR A 51 -5.34 -8.40 -11.42
CA THR A 51 -6.07 -7.48 -10.56
C THR A 51 -7.54 -7.37 -10.95
N SER A 52 -8.41 -7.19 -9.97
CA SER A 52 -9.79 -6.75 -10.19
C SER A 52 -9.84 -5.24 -10.44
N LEU A 53 -10.87 -4.81 -11.16
CA LEU A 53 -11.14 -3.39 -11.39
C LEU A 53 -12.25 -2.88 -10.47
N LYS A 54 -12.17 -1.61 -10.06
CA LYS A 54 -13.17 -0.98 -9.17
C LYS A 54 -14.58 -0.94 -9.76
N THR A 55 -14.70 -0.63 -11.05
CA THR A 55 -15.98 -0.39 -11.72
C THR A 55 -16.49 -1.57 -12.55
N ASN A 56 -15.60 -2.51 -12.91
CA ASN A 56 -15.96 -3.66 -13.74
C ASN A 56 -15.26 -4.92 -13.25
N ILE A 57 -15.77 -5.46 -12.15
CA ILE A 57 -15.23 -6.65 -11.46
C ILE A 57 -15.16 -7.91 -12.33
N SER A 58 -15.92 -7.97 -13.44
CA SER A 58 -15.85 -9.08 -14.39
C SER A 58 -14.62 -9.02 -15.31
N ARG A 59 -13.96 -7.87 -15.37
CA ARG A 59 -12.73 -7.66 -16.15
C ARG A 59 -11.52 -7.71 -15.23
N LEU A 60 -10.48 -8.35 -15.74
CA LEU A 60 -9.18 -8.42 -15.11
C LEU A 60 -8.21 -7.48 -15.81
N LYS A 61 -7.30 -6.91 -15.03
CA LYS A 61 -6.13 -6.19 -15.55
C LYS A 61 -4.89 -6.93 -15.08
N ILE A 62 -4.02 -7.29 -16.01
CA ILE A 62 -2.77 -7.97 -15.70
C ILE A 62 -1.64 -6.96 -15.83
N ILE A 63 -0.95 -6.66 -14.74
CA ILE A 63 0.11 -5.66 -14.69
C ILE A 63 1.42 -6.30 -14.28
N ARG A 64 2.52 -5.81 -14.88
CA ARG A 64 3.88 -6.21 -14.51
C ARG A 64 4.62 -5.10 -13.78
N ASN A 65 4.46 -3.87 -14.26
CA ASN A 65 5.11 -2.68 -13.72
C ASN A 65 4.05 -1.66 -13.30
N VAL A 66 4.15 -1.17 -12.06
CA VAL A 66 3.28 -0.15 -11.51
C VAL A 66 3.79 1.27 -11.75
N GLY A 67 5.05 1.44 -12.12
CA GLY A 67 5.68 2.75 -12.30
C GLY A 67 5.05 3.62 -13.40
N ASP A 68 4.46 2.97 -14.40
CA ASP A 68 3.81 3.64 -15.53
C ASP A 68 2.29 3.82 -15.33
N LEU A 69 1.74 3.35 -14.21
CA LEU A 69 0.32 3.47 -13.94
C LEU A 69 -0.02 4.87 -13.44
N GLN A 70 -1.13 5.41 -13.92
CA GLN A 70 -1.74 6.60 -13.34
C GLN A 70 -2.12 6.29 -11.89
N PHE A 71 -1.68 7.14 -10.98
CA PHE A 71 -1.98 7.04 -9.56
C PHE A 71 -2.39 8.40 -9.00
N GLU A 72 -3.14 8.34 -7.91
CA GLU A 72 -3.48 9.47 -7.09
C GLU A 72 -2.89 9.30 -5.69
N TYR A 73 -2.97 10.33 -4.87
CA TYR A 73 -2.64 10.23 -3.45
C TYR A 73 -3.91 9.94 -2.65
N ARG A 74 -3.84 9.03 -1.66
CA ARG A 74 -4.96 8.81 -0.72
C ARG A 74 -5.16 10.02 0.21
N GLY A 75 -4.16 10.89 0.27
CA GLY A 75 -4.27 12.20 0.92
C GLY A 75 -4.55 12.08 2.41
N ARG A 76 -5.62 12.75 2.86
CA ARG A 76 -5.97 12.85 4.29
C ARG A 76 -6.43 11.52 4.88
N ASP A 77 -6.88 10.57 4.07
CA ASP A 77 -7.41 9.29 4.54
C ASP A 77 -6.38 8.51 5.36
N ILE A 78 -5.09 8.60 5.00
CA ILE A 78 -4.00 7.96 5.75
C ILE A 78 -3.84 8.58 7.14
N VAL A 79 -3.94 9.90 7.25
CA VAL A 79 -3.87 10.60 8.54
C VAL A 79 -5.09 10.25 9.40
N LEU A 80 -6.29 10.21 8.81
CA LEU A 80 -7.51 9.80 9.52
C LEU A 80 -7.42 8.35 9.99
N LYS A 81 -6.84 7.45 9.19
CA LYS A 81 -6.65 6.05 9.56
C LYS A 81 -5.65 5.89 10.71
N THR A 82 -4.59 6.70 10.72
CA THR A 82 -3.59 6.73 11.81
C THR A 82 -4.26 7.08 13.14
N LEU A 83 -5.12 8.09 13.15
CA LEU A 83 -5.90 8.46 14.33
C LEU A 83 -6.92 7.37 14.72
N GLN A 84 -7.61 6.78 13.74
CA GLN A 84 -8.60 5.72 14.00
C GLN A 84 -7.97 4.50 14.69
N LEU A 85 -6.73 4.20 14.33
CA LEU A 85 -5.97 3.05 14.86
C LEU A 85 -5.14 3.39 16.09
N ASP A 86 -5.28 4.61 16.64
CA ASP A 86 -4.53 5.08 17.81
C ASP A 86 -3.00 4.96 17.64
N LEU A 87 -2.51 5.20 16.42
CA LEU A 87 -1.09 5.07 16.10
C LEU A 87 -0.29 6.34 16.41
N GLY A 88 -0.95 7.49 16.60
CA GLY A 88 -0.33 8.76 16.97
C GLY A 88 -1.25 9.97 16.80
N ASP A 89 -0.75 11.14 17.21
CA ASP A 89 -1.51 12.39 17.29
C ASP A 89 -1.17 13.40 16.17
N ILE A 90 -2.15 14.26 15.83
CA ILE A 90 -1.89 15.41 14.95
C ILE A 90 -1.30 16.56 15.77
N ILE A 91 -0.07 16.95 15.44
CA ILE A 91 0.61 18.09 16.08
C ILE A 91 0.42 19.40 15.30
N ALA A 92 0.47 19.36 13.96
CA ALA A 92 0.38 20.54 13.12
C ALA A 92 -0.12 20.22 11.70
N ARG A 93 -0.59 21.26 10.99
CA ARG A 93 -0.90 21.21 9.56
C ARG A 93 -0.13 22.30 8.84
N LEU A 94 0.64 21.91 7.82
CA LEU A 94 1.41 22.83 6.97
C LEU A 94 0.69 23.02 5.63
N ASN A 95 0.66 24.27 5.14
CA ASN A 95 0.15 24.60 3.81
C ASN A 95 1.34 25.11 2.98
N PRO A 96 1.79 24.37 1.96
CA PRO A 96 2.94 24.78 1.16
C PRO A 96 2.64 26.05 0.35
N LEU A 97 3.58 27.00 0.31
CA LEU A 97 3.45 28.23 -0.47
C LEU A 97 3.91 28.06 -1.92
N PHE A 98 4.92 27.22 -2.14
CA PHE A 98 5.43 26.85 -3.45
C PHE A 98 6.04 25.45 -3.41
N SER A 99 6.07 24.79 -4.56
CA SER A 99 6.74 23.50 -4.76
C SER A 99 7.72 23.65 -5.91
N LEU A 100 9.01 23.38 -5.66
CA LEU A 100 10.05 23.40 -6.67
C LEU A 100 10.46 21.97 -6.99
N LYS A 101 10.31 21.56 -8.25
CA LYS A 101 10.75 20.27 -8.76
C LYS A 101 11.69 20.52 -9.94
N LEU A 102 12.91 19.97 -9.86
CA LEU A 102 13.95 20.07 -10.89
C LEU A 102 13.90 18.84 -11.82
#